data_AF-A0A6J8F1N0-F1
#
_entry.id   AF-A0A6J8F1N0-F1
#
_cell.length_a   1.000
_cell.length_b   1.000
_cell.length_c   1.000
_cell.angle_alpha   90.00
_cell.angle_beta   90.00
_cell.angle_gamma   90.00
#
_symmetry.space_group_name_H-M   'P 1'
#
loop_
_entity.id
_entity.type
_entity.pdbx_description
1 polymer ?
#
loop_
_entity_poly.entity_id
_entity_poly.type
_entity_poly.pdbx_seq_one_letter_code
_entity_poly.pdbx_strand_id
1 'polypeptide(L)'
;MERWFRLLLFFGSWTFLAVVTFILNVLNVNWEETHIVSGTLLVLVLSVIQSFVLEYPIQTIFCLIFGGHTRKVSSSNGQHLTLILNYNLLATCKEDVDECMLNMYEAYLGNIGSNTASVLVSATRDSELRQYELIVRDHYRSLIFDQLYQEGLLFSYGNSKEIDNVRLKFVWNNFQHIDNDEFRSIYLYQICTNVVNDFMVIHRTSTVLRKCGQYQDLMLLSEGETEAYTYCDSQFYSTAARKPGEPLFHYSEDVRNIEGRRFNYTLVLDSDTRVGKAIAFNLLDIAAANPESGIIQPAIFLDCINKTDTLLCI
;
A
#
# COMPACT_ATOMS: atom_id res chain seq x y z
N MET A 1 -16.50 -33.66 5.95
CA MET A 1 -15.38 -34.47 5.43
C MET A 1 -14.14 -34.04 6.19
N GLU A 2 -13.56 -34.91 7.02
CA GLU A 2 -12.44 -34.54 7.90
C GLU A 2 -11.23 -34.02 7.11
N ARG A 3 -10.54 -33.01 7.66
CA ARG A 3 -9.34 -32.41 7.06
C ARG A 3 -8.31 -33.47 6.64
N TRP A 4 -8.17 -34.53 7.43
CA TRP A 4 -7.30 -35.67 7.17
C TRP A 4 -7.67 -36.44 5.90
N PHE A 5 -8.96 -36.67 5.66
CA PHE A 5 -9.43 -37.36 4.47
C PHE A 5 -9.15 -36.56 3.19
N ARG A 6 -9.28 -35.22 3.23
CA ARG A 6 -8.93 -34.35 2.10
C ARG A 6 -7.43 -34.36 1.79
N LEU A 7 -6.60 -34.33 2.83
CA LEU A 7 -5.14 -34.42 2.68
C LEU A 7 -4.71 -35.78 2.10
N LEU A 8 -5.30 -36.88 2.61
CA LEU A 8 -5.04 -38.22 2.10
C LEU A 8 -5.45 -38.38 0.64
N LEU A 9 -6.59 -37.83 0.25
CA LEU A 9 -7.02 -37.81 -1.15
C LEU A 9 -6.07 -37.00 -2.03
N PHE A 10 -5.67 -35.80 -1.60
CA PHE A 10 -4.74 -34.95 -2.36
C PHE A 10 -3.39 -35.63 -2.60
N PHE A 11 -2.73 -36.06 -1.51
CA PHE A 11 -1.43 -36.73 -1.61
C PHE A 11 -1.55 -38.10 -2.30
N GLY A 12 -2.67 -38.80 -2.12
CA GLY A 12 -2.96 -40.05 -2.82
C GLY A 12 -3.09 -39.87 -4.32
N SER A 13 -3.86 -38.88 -4.78
CA SER A 13 -4.01 -38.56 -6.20
C SER A 13 -2.70 -38.07 -6.82
N TRP A 14 -1.92 -37.26 -6.10
CA TRP A 14 -0.61 -36.81 -6.55
C TRP A 14 0.39 -37.95 -6.69
N THR A 15 0.48 -38.81 -5.69
CA THR A 15 1.35 -39.99 -5.72
C THR A 15 0.95 -40.94 -6.86
N PHE A 16 -0.35 -41.17 -7.05
CA PHE A 16 -0.86 -42.00 -8.13
C PHE A 16 -0.46 -41.46 -9.51
N LEU A 17 -0.67 -40.17 -9.77
CA LEU A 17 -0.30 -39.56 -11.05
C LEU A 17 1.21 -39.51 -11.26
N ALA A 18 2.00 -39.24 -10.21
CA ALA A 18 3.46 -39.29 -10.28
C ALA A 18 3.98 -40.70 -10.65
N VAL A 19 3.37 -41.75 -10.09
CA VAL A 19 3.70 -43.15 -10.44
C VAL A 19 3.32 -43.46 -11.89
N VAL A 20 2.15 -43.03 -12.35
CA VAL A 20 1.73 -43.21 -13.76
C VAL A 20 2.73 -42.53 -14.70
N THR A 21 3.12 -41.29 -14.41
CA THR A 21 4.09 -40.54 -15.20
C THR A 21 5.48 -41.19 -15.18
N PHE A 22 5.93 -41.71 -14.04
CA PHE A 22 7.18 -42.48 -13.94
C PHE A 22 7.15 -43.71 -14.86
N ILE A 23 6.05 -44.48 -14.85
CA ILE A 23 5.88 -45.66 -15.71
C ILE A 23 5.90 -45.25 -17.19
N LEU A 24 5.20 -44.17 -17.55
CA LEU A 24 5.20 -43.65 -18.92
C LEU A 24 6.60 -43.21 -19.37
N ASN A 25 7.39 -42.58 -18.50
CA ASN A 25 8.78 -42.22 -18.79
C ASN A 25 9.66 -43.46 -19.02
N VAL A 26 9.48 -44.51 -18.23
CA VAL A 26 10.19 -45.79 -18.44
C VAL A 26 9.83 -46.38 -19.81
N LEU A 27 8.55 -46.34 -20.19
CA LEU A 27 8.10 -46.87 -21.49
C LEU A 27 8.51 -46.00 -22.68
N ASN A 28 8.73 -44.69 -22.47
CA ASN A 28 9.07 -43.74 -23.52
C ASN A 28 10.56 -43.75 -23.89
N VAL A 29 11.43 -44.30 -23.02
CA VAL A 29 12.86 -44.43 -23.33
C VAL A 29 13.07 -45.61 -24.28
N ASN A 30 13.77 -45.38 -25.39
CA ASN A 30 14.27 -46.45 -26.24
C ASN A 30 15.48 -47.13 -25.57
N TRP A 31 15.23 -48.21 -24.84
CA TRP A 31 16.26 -48.93 -24.07
C TRP A 31 17.26 -49.70 -24.94
N GLU A 32 16.95 -49.95 -26.21
CA GLU A 32 17.87 -50.64 -27.12
C GLU A 32 19.01 -49.73 -27.57
N GLU A 33 18.75 -48.42 -27.67
CA GLU A 33 19.73 -47.42 -28.13
C GLU A 33 20.35 -46.62 -26.96
N THR A 34 19.70 -46.61 -25.80
CA THR A 34 20.12 -45.78 -24.65
C THR A 34 20.94 -46.57 -23.65
N HIS A 35 22.11 -46.06 -23.27
CA HIS A 35 22.92 -46.65 -22.19
C HIS A 35 22.13 -46.68 -20.88
N ILE A 36 22.05 -47.86 -20.24
CA ILE A 36 21.19 -48.16 -19.09
C ILE A 36 21.31 -47.11 -17.99
N VAL A 37 22.53 -46.76 -17.59
CA VAL A 37 22.79 -45.79 -16.51
C VAL A 37 22.22 -44.40 -16.86
N SER A 38 22.40 -43.96 -18.11
CA SER A 38 21.93 -42.66 -18.57
C SER A 38 20.41 -42.64 -18.72
N GLY A 39 19.81 -43.73 -19.20
CA GLY A 39 18.36 -43.90 -19.27
C GLY A 39 17.70 -43.90 -17.89
N THR A 40 18.28 -44.61 -16.92
CA THR A 40 17.79 -44.60 -15.54
C THR A 40 17.89 -43.21 -14.91
N LEU A 41 19.01 -42.50 -15.09
CA LEU A 41 19.17 -41.13 -14.59
C LEU A 41 18.15 -40.18 -15.22
N LEU A 42 17.94 -40.28 -16.54
CA LEU A 42 16.97 -39.46 -17.27
C LEU A 42 15.55 -39.66 -16.75
N VAL A 43 15.11 -40.93 -16.59
CA VAL A 43 13.79 -41.26 -16.07
C VAL A 43 13.59 -40.73 -14.66
N LEU A 44 14.60 -40.86 -13.78
CA LEU A 44 14.52 -40.36 -12.41
C LEU A 44 14.37 -38.84 -12.37
N VAL A 45 15.22 -38.11 -13.10
CA VAL A 45 15.18 -36.63 -13.13
C VAL A 45 13.86 -36.13 -13.72
N LEU A 46 13.42 -36.70 -14.86
CA LEU A 46 12.16 -36.31 -15.49
C LEU A 46 10.95 -36.57 -14.58
N SER A 47 10.93 -37.71 -13.90
CA SER A 47 9.81 -38.08 -13.04
C SER A 47 9.72 -37.19 -11.80
N VAL A 48 10.86 -36.78 -11.23
CA VAL A 48 10.89 -35.81 -10.12
C VAL A 48 10.36 -34.45 -10.59
N ILE A 49 10.85 -33.92 -11.71
CA ILE A 49 10.41 -32.62 -12.24
C ILE A 49 8.91 -32.64 -12.55
N GLN A 50 8.43 -33.69 -13.23
CA GLN A 50 7.02 -33.81 -13.58
C GLN A 50 6.12 -34.01 -12.36
N SER A 51 6.59 -34.68 -11.31
CA SER A 51 5.86 -34.79 -10.04
C SER A 51 5.64 -33.42 -9.39
N PHE A 52 6.63 -32.53 -9.39
CA PHE A 52 6.45 -31.14 -8.90
C PHE A 52 5.46 -30.36 -9.75
N VAL A 53 5.51 -30.50 -11.08
CA VAL A 53 4.57 -29.82 -11.98
C VAL A 53 3.14 -30.31 -11.78
N LEU A 54 2.94 -31.61 -11.53
CA LEU A 54 1.62 -32.22 -11.30
C LEU A 54 0.94 -31.73 -10.02
N GLU A 55 1.68 -31.19 -9.05
CA GLU A 55 1.13 -30.65 -7.82
C GLU A 55 0.12 -29.53 -8.10
N TYR A 56 0.46 -28.58 -8.98
CA TYR A 56 -0.37 -27.40 -9.24
C TYR A 56 -1.73 -27.70 -9.91
N PRO A 57 -1.81 -28.53 -10.99
CA PRO A 57 -3.09 -28.94 -11.56
C PRO A 57 -3.96 -29.70 -10.56
N ILE A 58 -3.37 -30.62 -9.79
CA ILE A 58 -4.11 -31.40 -8.78
C ILE A 58 -4.63 -30.48 -7.69
N GLN A 59 -3.80 -29.56 -7.21
CA GLN A 59 -4.20 -28.55 -6.23
C GLN A 59 -5.36 -27.70 -6.75
N THR A 60 -5.32 -27.30 -8.02
CA THR A 60 -6.39 -26.53 -8.67
C THR A 60 -7.69 -27.32 -8.71
N ILE A 61 -7.65 -28.58 -9.17
CA ILE A 61 -8.83 -29.47 -9.21
C ILE A 61 -9.40 -29.69 -7.81
N PHE A 62 -8.53 -29.94 -6.81
CA PHE A 62 -8.95 -30.11 -5.43
C PHE A 62 -9.57 -28.83 -4.85
N CYS A 63 -8.99 -27.66 -5.12
CA CYS A 63 -9.55 -26.37 -4.73
C CYS A 63 -10.93 -26.13 -5.35
N LEU A 64 -11.15 -26.52 -6.61
CA LEU A 64 -12.44 -26.40 -7.30
C LEU A 64 -13.51 -27.34 -6.71
N ILE A 65 -13.15 -28.60 -6.43
CA ILE A 65 -14.10 -29.61 -5.95
C ILE A 65 -14.47 -29.40 -4.48
N PHE A 66 -13.47 -29.16 -3.62
CA PHE A 66 -13.67 -29.13 -2.17
C PHE A 66 -13.87 -27.73 -1.61
N GLY A 67 -13.60 -26.70 -2.42
CA GLY A 67 -13.55 -25.31 -1.98
C GLY A 67 -12.35 -25.05 -1.07
N GLY A 68 -11.71 -23.89 -1.24
CA GLY A 68 -10.82 -23.37 -0.21
C GLY A 68 -11.67 -22.90 0.98
N HIS A 69 -11.39 -23.40 2.19
CA HIS A 69 -11.81 -22.65 3.37
C HIS A 69 -10.91 -21.42 3.44
N THR A 70 -11.42 -20.26 3.02
CA THR A 70 -10.77 -19.00 3.31
C THR A 70 -10.67 -18.90 4.83
N ARG A 71 -9.44 -18.94 5.35
CA ARG A 71 -9.22 -18.64 6.76
C ARG A 71 -9.78 -17.25 6.97
N LYS A 72 -10.85 -17.13 7.78
CA LYS A 72 -11.37 -15.81 8.14
C LYS A 72 -10.23 -15.10 8.84
N VAL A 73 -9.76 -14.02 8.22
CA VAL A 73 -8.77 -13.15 8.83
C VAL A 73 -9.41 -12.58 10.09
N SER A 74 -8.72 -12.68 11.22
CA SER A 74 -9.15 -12.05 12.46
C SER A 74 -9.23 -10.55 12.24
N SER A 75 -10.30 -9.92 12.73
CA SER A 75 -10.49 -8.48 12.68
C SER A 75 -10.94 -7.97 14.05
N SER A 76 -10.47 -6.77 14.41
CA SER A 76 -10.82 -6.08 15.65
C SER A 76 -10.95 -4.58 15.34
N ASN A 77 -11.44 -3.76 16.27
CA ASN A 77 -11.64 -2.33 15.99
C ASN A 77 -10.30 -1.57 15.83
N GLY A 78 -9.96 -1.18 14.61
CA GLY A 78 -8.74 -0.46 14.25
C GLY A 78 -8.84 1.07 14.25
N GLN A 79 -9.94 1.68 14.73
CA GLN A 79 -10.12 3.15 14.69
C GLN A 79 -9.05 3.96 15.46
N HIS A 80 -8.36 3.32 16.41
CA HIS A 80 -7.26 3.94 17.16
C HIS A 80 -5.94 4.00 16.38
N LEU A 81 -5.85 3.29 15.25
CA LEU A 81 -4.68 3.25 14.39
C LEU A 81 -4.79 4.31 13.30
N THR A 82 -3.68 4.91 12.90
CA THR A 82 -3.61 5.87 11.80
C THR A 82 -2.99 5.26 10.54
N LEU A 83 -3.50 5.66 9.37
CA LEU A 83 -3.04 5.19 8.06
C LEU A 83 -2.77 6.37 7.14
N ILE A 84 -1.66 6.33 6.42
CA ILE A 84 -1.39 7.22 5.30
C ILE A 84 -1.44 6.46 3.97
N LEU A 85 -2.25 6.94 3.03
CA LEU A 85 -2.26 6.49 1.63
C LEU A 85 -1.13 7.24 0.91
N ASN A 86 -0.03 6.55 0.63
CA ASN A 86 1.14 7.14 0.01
C ASN A 86 1.19 6.79 -1.48
N TYR A 87 0.71 7.71 -2.32
CA TYR A 87 0.81 7.63 -3.77
C TYR A 87 2.17 8.13 -4.24
N ASN A 88 2.76 7.44 -5.20
CA ASN A 88 4.09 7.78 -5.73
C ASN A 88 3.99 8.09 -7.22
N LEU A 89 4.46 9.28 -7.62
CA LEU A 89 4.40 9.72 -9.02
C LEU A 89 5.73 10.25 -9.52
N LEU A 90 6.02 9.93 -10.77
CA LEU A 90 6.99 10.62 -11.60
C LEU A 90 6.29 10.90 -12.93
N ALA A 91 5.68 12.07 -13.05
CA ALA A 91 4.93 12.43 -14.23
C ALA A 91 5.86 12.76 -15.39
N THR A 92 5.48 12.28 -16.58
CA THR A 92 6.10 12.63 -17.86
C THR A 92 5.16 13.47 -18.72
N CYS A 93 3.85 13.39 -18.46
CA CYS A 93 2.82 14.20 -19.10
C CYS A 93 1.67 14.52 -18.12
N LYS A 94 0.69 15.30 -18.56
CA LYS A 94 -0.46 15.69 -17.72
C LYS A 94 -1.40 14.53 -17.46
N GLU A 95 -1.49 13.60 -18.39
CA GLU A 95 -2.31 12.39 -18.28
C GLU A 95 -1.85 11.52 -17.11
N ASP A 96 -0.54 11.42 -16.85
CA ASP A 96 0.01 10.71 -15.68
C ASP A 96 -0.48 11.35 -14.37
N VAL A 97 -0.54 12.69 -14.33
CA VAL A 97 -1.02 13.45 -13.16
C VAL A 97 -2.52 13.24 -12.98
N ASP A 98 -3.30 13.36 -14.06
CA ASP A 98 -4.76 13.21 -14.01
C ASP A 98 -5.16 11.81 -13.54
N GLU A 99 -4.53 10.76 -14.08
CA GLU A 99 -4.79 9.38 -13.67
C GLU A 99 -4.40 9.15 -12.21
N CYS A 100 -3.21 9.59 -11.79
CA CYS A 100 -2.74 9.42 -10.42
C CYS A 100 -3.65 10.16 -9.42
N MET A 101 -3.99 11.40 -9.70
CA MET A 101 -4.80 12.24 -8.82
C MET A 101 -6.24 11.75 -8.76
N LEU A 102 -6.80 11.24 -9.86
CA LEU A 102 -8.11 10.59 -9.85
C LEU A 102 -8.10 9.33 -8.98
N ASN A 103 -7.12 8.44 -9.16
CA ASN A 103 -7.00 7.23 -8.35
C ASN A 103 -6.83 7.57 -6.86
N MET A 104 -5.99 8.56 -6.55
CA MET A 104 -5.77 9.06 -5.19
C MET A 104 -7.04 9.69 -4.60
N TYR A 105 -7.79 10.46 -5.39
CA TYR A 105 -9.06 11.06 -4.99
C TYR A 105 -10.12 10.00 -4.65
N GLU A 106 -10.32 9.03 -5.55
CA GLU A 106 -11.29 7.94 -5.31
C GLU A 106 -10.90 7.10 -4.09
N ALA A 107 -9.62 6.78 -3.96
CA ALA A 107 -9.06 6.08 -2.81
C ALA A 107 -9.30 6.84 -1.52
N TYR A 108 -8.98 8.14 -1.49
CA TYR A 108 -9.15 8.96 -0.30
C TYR A 108 -10.63 9.14 0.05
N LEU A 109 -11.46 9.55 -0.91
CA LEU A 109 -12.90 9.78 -0.70
C LEU A 109 -13.64 8.54 -0.19
N GLY A 110 -13.26 7.35 -0.70
CA GLY A 110 -13.80 6.06 -0.26
C GLY A 110 -13.31 5.60 1.11
N ASN A 111 -12.31 6.27 1.69
CA ASN A 111 -11.62 5.89 2.92
C ASN A 111 -11.37 7.08 3.87
N ILE A 112 -12.18 8.15 3.78
CA ILE A 112 -12.10 9.29 4.69
C ILE A 112 -12.51 8.86 6.11
N GLY A 113 -11.63 9.12 7.07
CA GLY A 113 -11.85 8.99 8.50
C GLY A 113 -10.98 9.97 9.27
N SER A 114 -11.17 10.09 10.58
CA SER A 114 -10.35 10.98 11.43
C SER A 114 -8.88 10.55 11.56
N ASN A 115 -8.55 9.36 11.06
CA ASN A 115 -7.27 8.68 11.21
C ASN A 115 -6.59 8.37 9.87
N THR A 116 -7.13 8.88 8.76
CA THR A 116 -6.59 8.63 7.42
C THR A 116 -6.13 9.92 6.75
N ALA A 117 -4.98 9.86 6.08
CA ALA A 117 -4.50 10.93 5.20
C ALA A 117 -4.10 10.36 3.85
N SER A 118 -4.11 11.18 2.80
CA SER A 118 -3.65 10.79 1.46
C SER A 118 -2.61 11.76 0.96
N VAL A 119 -1.45 11.24 0.59
CA VAL A 119 -0.30 12.04 0.18
C VAL A 119 0.25 11.53 -1.13
N LEU A 120 0.34 12.43 -2.11
CA LEU A 120 1.13 12.22 -3.31
C LEU A 120 2.56 12.67 -3.07
N VAL A 121 3.50 11.73 -3.14
CA VAL A 121 4.93 11.98 -3.10
C VAL A 121 5.45 12.07 -4.53
N SER A 122 5.58 13.28 -5.04
CA SER A 122 6.00 13.56 -6.42
C SER A 122 7.53 13.66 -6.54
N ALA A 123 8.09 12.92 -7.50
CA ALA A 123 9.47 13.05 -7.97
C ALA A 123 9.55 13.76 -9.33
N THR A 124 8.45 14.36 -9.79
CA THR A 124 8.34 15.09 -11.05
C THR A 124 9.30 16.28 -11.06
N ARG A 125 10.13 16.38 -12.11
CA ARG A 125 11.15 17.45 -12.23
C ARG A 125 10.61 18.70 -12.93
N ASP A 126 9.75 18.48 -13.92
CA ASP A 126 9.20 19.54 -14.74
C ASP A 126 8.39 20.52 -13.87
N SER A 127 8.72 21.81 -13.95
CA SER A 127 8.04 22.85 -13.17
C SER A 127 6.58 23.06 -13.58
N GLU A 128 6.26 22.91 -14.87
CA GLU A 128 4.89 23.04 -15.36
C GLU A 128 4.03 21.87 -14.87
N LEU A 129 4.57 20.64 -14.89
CA LEU A 129 3.86 19.47 -14.36
C LEU A 129 3.68 19.56 -12.85
N ARG A 130 4.69 20.01 -12.08
CA ARG A 130 4.54 20.24 -10.63
C ARG A 130 3.47 21.28 -10.31
N GLN A 131 3.42 22.37 -11.10
CA GLN A 131 2.36 23.36 -10.94
C GLN A 131 0.99 22.77 -11.29
N TYR A 132 0.93 21.93 -12.32
CA TYR A 132 -0.28 21.21 -12.70
C TYR A 132 -0.75 20.25 -11.59
N GLU A 133 0.15 19.50 -10.95
CA GLU A 133 -0.16 18.65 -9.78
C GLU A 133 -0.84 19.45 -8.66
N LEU A 134 -0.36 20.67 -8.37
CA LEU A 134 -0.98 21.55 -7.37
C LEU A 134 -2.36 22.07 -7.80
N ILE A 135 -2.54 22.41 -9.08
CA ILE A 135 -3.85 22.84 -9.62
C ILE A 135 -4.87 21.70 -9.50
N VAL A 136 -4.48 20.49 -9.89
CA VAL A 136 -5.34 19.31 -9.81
C VAL A 136 -5.64 18.95 -8.36
N ARG A 137 -4.67 19.09 -7.44
CA ARG A 137 -4.89 18.96 -6.00
C ARG A 137 -5.96 19.91 -5.50
N ASP A 138 -5.84 21.20 -5.82
CA ASP A 138 -6.77 22.22 -5.33
C ASP A 138 -8.17 22.01 -5.91
N HIS A 139 -8.26 21.53 -7.16
CA HIS A 139 -9.52 21.10 -7.76
C HIS A 139 -10.18 19.97 -6.95
N TYR A 140 -9.46 18.87 -6.69
CA TYR A 140 -10.01 17.76 -5.90
C TYR A 140 -10.30 18.14 -4.45
N ARG A 141 -9.49 19.01 -3.83
CA ARG A 141 -9.78 19.57 -2.51
C ARG A 141 -11.13 20.29 -2.47
N SER A 142 -11.45 21.07 -3.50
CA SER A 142 -12.76 21.73 -3.61
C SER A 142 -13.89 20.70 -3.73
N LEU A 143 -13.73 19.66 -4.56
CA LEU A 143 -14.75 18.62 -4.71
C LEU A 143 -14.99 17.84 -3.42
N ILE A 144 -13.93 17.48 -2.70
CA ILE A 144 -14.01 16.83 -1.39
C ILE A 144 -14.73 17.74 -0.40
N PHE A 145 -14.37 19.03 -0.36
CA PHE A 145 -15.00 20.00 0.53
C PHE A 145 -16.50 20.10 0.29
N ASP A 146 -16.91 20.32 -0.96
CA ASP A 146 -18.31 20.51 -1.33
C ASP A 146 -19.12 19.26 -0.98
N GLN A 147 -18.59 18.07 -1.28
CA GLN A 147 -19.25 16.81 -0.95
C GLN A 147 -19.39 16.61 0.55
N LEU A 148 -18.33 16.84 1.34
CA LEU A 148 -18.38 16.69 2.79
C LEU A 148 -19.31 17.73 3.42
N TYR A 149 -19.32 18.96 2.92
CA TYR A 149 -20.16 20.02 3.46
C TYR A 149 -21.64 19.70 3.26
N GLN A 150 -22.02 19.21 2.07
CA GLN A 150 -23.39 18.75 1.80
C GLN A 150 -23.78 17.56 2.68
N GLU A 151 -22.89 16.57 2.83
CA GLU A 151 -23.13 15.43 3.72
C GLU A 151 -23.30 15.85 5.19
N GLY A 152 -22.46 16.78 5.68
CA GLY A 152 -22.56 17.30 7.04
C GLY A 152 -23.84 18.09 7.28
N LEU A 153 -24.33 18.84 6.28
CA LEU A 153 -25.66 19.46 6.34
C LEU A 153 -26.76 18.40 6.45
N LEU A 154 -26.75 17.39 5.58
CA LEU A 154 -27.71 16.28 5.62
C LEU A 154 -27.68 15.55 6.96
N PHE A 155 -26.49 15.36 7.53
CA PHE A 155 -26.29 14.76 8.85
C PHE A 155 -27.00 15.57 9.93
N SER A 156 -26.79 16.88 9.95
CA SER A 156 -27.39 17.77 10.95
C SER A 156 -28.92 17.89 10.85
N TYR A 157 -29.50 17.56 9.68
CA TYR A 157 -30.95 17.51 9.47
C TYR A 157 -31.55 16.12 9.74
N GLY A 158 -30.74 15.12 10.12
CA GLY A 158 -31.18 13.75 10.36
C GLY A 158 -31.41 12.92 9.09
N ASN A 159 -30.95 13.37 7.93
CA ASN A 159 -31.11 12.71 6.64
C ASN A 159 -29.96 11.71 6.35
N SER A 160 -29.66 10.83 7.29
CA SER A 160 -28.51 9.92 7.20
C SER A 160 -28.56 8.88 6.07
N LYS A 161 -29.72 8.69 5.42
CA LYS A 161 -29.90 7.72 4.31
C LYS A 161 -29.23 8.15 3.02
N GLU A 162 -29.04 9.46 2.83
CA GLU A 162 -28.42 10.03 1.62
C GLU A 162 -26.90 10.19 1.78
N ILE A 163 -26.39 9.92 2.98
CA ILE A 163 -24.97 10.01 3.30
C ILE A 163 -24.32 8.65 3.02
N ASP A 164 -23.10 8.70 2.51
CA ASP A 164 -22.29 7.51 2.35
C ASP A 164 -22.08 6.78 3.69
N ASN A 165 -22.47 5.50 3.75
CA ASN A 165 -22.40 4.69 4.97
C ASN A 165 -21.01 4.68 5.64
N VAL A 166 -19.93 4.79 4.87
CA VAL A 166 -18.57 4.78 5.40
C VAL A 166 -18.27 6.11 6.07
N ARG A 167 -18.54 7.23 5.39
CA ARG A 167 -18.34 8.56 5.97
C ARG A 167 -19.28 8.85 7.12
N LEU A 168 -20.53 8.36 7.06
CA LEU A 168 -21.45 8.38 8.19
C LEU A 168 -20.83 7.70 9.42
N LYS A 169 -20.29 6.49 9.25
CA LYS A 169 -19.70 5.71 10.34
C LYS A 169 -18.41 6.31 10.89
N PHE A 170 -17.48 6.72 10.04
CA PHE A 170 -16.11 7.07 10.43
C PHE A 170 -15.82 8.57 10.55
N VAL A 171 -16.70 9.43 10.03
CA VAL A 171 -16.59 10.89 10.11
C VAL A 171 -17.74 11.45 10.94
N TRP A 172 -18.96 11.33 10.44
CA TRP A 172 -20.10 12.11 10.96
C TRP A 172 -20.60 11.64 12.32
N ASN A 173 -20.67 10.32 12.54
CA ASN A 173 -21.11 9.76 13.83
C ASN A 173 -20.22 10.17 15.02
N ASN A 174 -18.99 10.62 14.78
CA ASN A 174 -18.13 11.15 15.84
C ASN A 174 -18.71 12.43 16.45
N PHE A 175 -19.57 13.15 15.73
CA PHE A 175 -20.17 14.43 16.15
C PHE A 175 -21.64 14.31 16.55
N GLN A 176 -22.19 13.10 16.65
CA GLN A 176 -23.60 12.86 17.03
C GLN A 176 -23.98 13.41 18.43
N HIS A 177 -22.99 13.70 19.27
CA HIS A 177 -23.16 14.20 20.62
C HIS A 177 -23.25 15.73 20.69
N ILE A 178 -22.99 16.43 19.58
CA ILE A 178 -23.00 17.88 19.47
C ILE A 178 -24.41 18.32 19.03
N ASP A 179 -24.87 19.46 19.53
CA ASP A 179 -26.13 20.06 19.08
C ASP A 179 -26.07 20.42 17.59
N ASN A 180 -27.17 20.22 16.86
CA ASN A 180 -27.19 20.41 15.41
C ASN A 180 -26.96 21.87 14.98
N ASP A 181 -27.42 22.85 15.75
CA ASP A 181 -27.24 24.27 15.42
C ASP A 181 -25.78 24.69 15.66
N GLU A 182 -25.19 24.21 16.76
CA GLU A 182 -23.77 24.40 17.08
C GLU A 182 -22.87 23.71 16.05
N PHE A 183 -23.18 22.46 15.69
CA PHE A 183 -22.45 21.70 14.69
C PHE A 183 -22.37 22.44 13.35
N ARG A 184 -23.50 22.93 12.83
CA ARG A 184 -23.54 23.64 11.54
C ARG A 184 -22.80 24.97 11.58
N SER A 185 -22.96 25.73 12.66
CA SER A 185 -22.44 27.10 12.73
C SER A 185 -20.96 27.18 13.07
N ILE A 186 -20.43 26.23 13.85
CA ILE A 186 -19.07 26.28 14.39
C ILE A 186 -18.18 25.19 13.79
N TYR A 187 -18.64 23.93 13.81
CA TYR A 187 -17.74 22.80 13.57
C TYR A 187 -17.69 22.34 12.10
N LEU A 188 -18.80 22.38 11.38
CA LEU A 188 -18.92 21.78 10.05
C LEU A 188 -17.84 22.26 9.08
N TYR A 189 -17.69 23.58 8.95
CA TYR A 189 -16.68 24.17 8.06
C TYR A 189 -15.27 23.70 8.45
N GLN A 190 -14.94 23.76 9.74
CA GLN A 190 -13.61 23.38 10.24
C GLN A 190 -13.31 21.89 10.02
N ILE A 191 -14.29 21.01 10.24
CA ILE A 191 -14.15 19.57 9.99
C ILE A 191 -13.85 19.33 8.50
N CYS A 192 -14.65 19.93 7.61
CA CYS A 192 -14.45 19.81 6.16
C CYS A 192 -13.06 20.32 5.75
N THR A 193 -12.63 21.48 6.25
CA THR A 193 -11.30 22.03 5.95
C THR A 193 -10.18 21.10 6.43
N ASN A 194 -10.27 20.57 7.66
CA ASN A 194 -9.26 19.67 8.20
C ASN A 194 -9.13 18.40 7.34
N VAL A 195 -10.25 17.78 6.97
CA VAL A 195 -10.26 16.57 6.13
C VAL A 195 -9.74 16.85 4.73
N VAL A 196 -10.02 18.03 4.17
CA VAL A 196 -9.54 18.42 2.85
C VAL A 196 -8.02 18.65 2.85
N ASN A 197 -7.49 19.21 3.94
CA ASN A 197 -6.05 19.42 4.11
C ASN A 197 -5.26 18.10 4.21
N ASP A 198 -5.92 16.98 4.54
CA ASP A 198 -5.34 15.65 4.55
C ASP A 198 -5.21 15.01 3.15
N PHE A 199 -5.66 15.69 2.09
CA PHE A 199 -5.37 15.35 0.69
C PHE A 199 -4.21 16.22 0.18
N MET A 200 -2.99 15.69 0.16
CA MET A 200 -1.75 16.48 0.06
C MET A 200 -0.89 16.11 -1.16
N VAL A 201 -0.13 17.08 -1.67
CA VAL A 201 0.93 16.85 -2.67
C VAL A 201 2.24 17.42 -2.15
N ILE A 202 3.26 16.57 -2.05
CA ILE A 202 4.62 16.96 -1.65
C ILE A 202 5.62 16.64 -2.76
N HIS A 203 6.57 17.55 -2.98
CA HIS A 203 7.55 17.43 -4.04
C HIS A 203 8.93 17.16 -3.45
N ARG A 204 9.55 16.07 -3.87
CA ARG A 204 10.91 15.71 -3.44
C ARG A 204 11.93 16.61 -4.11
N THR A 205 13.00 16.90 -3.38
CA THR A 205 14.15 17.65 -3.90
C THR A 205 15.09 16.78 -4.75
N SER A 206 15.09 15.47 -4.49
CA SER A 206 16.07 14.52 -5.00
C SER A 206 15.44 13.39 -5.81
N THR A 207 16.25 12.80 -6.69
CA THR A 207 15.83 11.73 -7.61
C THR A 207 16.63 10.43 -7.47
N VAL A 208 17.46 10.31 -6.43
CA VAL A 208 18.35 9.15 -6.19
C VAL A 208 17.63 7.83 -6.24
N LEU A 209 16.47 7.78 -5.59
CA LEU A 209 15.57 6.64 -5.60
C LEU A 209 14.19 7.15 -5.91
N ARG A 210 13.53 6.56 -6.90
CA ARG A 210 12.14 6.89 -7.27
C ARG A 210 11.21 6.33 -6.18
N LYS A 211 10.65 5.13 -6.39
CA LYS A 211 9.67 4.53 -5.47
C LYS A 211 10.22 4.29 -4.07
N CYS A 212 11.41 3.69 -3.97
CA CYS A 212 11.94 3.34 -2.65
C CYS A 212 12.30 4.53 -1.77
N GLY A 213 12.87 5.57 -2.38
CA GLY A 213 13.18 6.79 -1.65
C GLY A 213 11.94 7.57 -1.27
N GLN A 214 10.89 7.55 -2.10
CA GLN A 214 9.65 8.28 -1.82
C GLN A 214 8.97 7.81 -0.53
N TYR A 215 8.83 6.50 -0.31
CA TYR A 215 8.24 6.02 0.95
C TYR A 215 9.11 6.36 2.15
N GLN A 216 10.44 6.21 2.03
CA GLN A 216 11.33 6.43 3.16
C GLN A 216 11.34 7.90 3.56
N ASP A 217 11.45 8.81 2.60
CA ASP A 217 11.48 10.24 2.89
C ASP A 217 10.18 10.70 3.56
N LEU A 218 9.02 10.20 3.11
CA LEU A 218 7.75 10.48 3.75
C LEU A 218 7.71 9.96 5.20
N MET A 219 8.23 8.75 5.43
CA MET A 219 8.32 8.17 6.78
C MET A 219 9.19 9.04 7.70
N LEU A 220 10.32 9.54 7.21
CA LEU A 220 11.21 10.43 7.96
C LEU A 220 10.53 11.77 8.27
N LEU A 221 9.92 12.39 7.26
CA LEU A 221 9.20 13.66 7.42
C LEU A 221 8.09 13.55 8.48
N SER A 222 7.37 12.43 8.50
CA SER A 222 6.28 12.19 9.46
C SER A 222 6.76 12.08 10.92
N GLU A 223 8.02 11.72 11.18
CA GLU A 223 8.62 11.78 12.53
C GLU A 223 9.33 13.12 12.82
N GLY A 224 9.35 14.04 11.86
CA GLY A 224 9.93 15.38 12.00
C GLY A 224 11.35 15.54 11.43
N GLU A 225 11.87 14.52 10.74
CA GLU A 225 13.16 14.62 10.04
C GLU A 225 12.96 15.28 8.67
N THR A 226 13.51 16.48 8.49
CA THR A 226 13.32 17.27 7.26
C THR A 226 14.57 17.33 6.38
N GLU A 227 15.70 16.87 6.90
CA GLU A 227 17.00 16.95 6.24
C GLU A 227 17.52 15.56 5.81
N ALA A 228 18.28 15.55 4.73
CA ALA A 228 18.86 14.35 4.16
C ALA A 228 20.06 13.88 4.97
N TYR A 229 19.94 12.68 5.51
CA TYR A 229 21.06 11.86 5.99
C TYR A 229 21.13 10.51 5.24
N THR A 230 20.12 10.22 4.43
CA THR A 230 19.97 8.99 3.66
C THR A 230 20.48 9.18 2.24
N TYR A 231 21.12 8.15 1.67
CA TYR A 231 21.58 8.14 0.27
C TYR A 231 22.62 9.22 -0.07
N CYS A 232 23.49 9.52 0.90
CA CYS A 232 24.57 10.49 0.80
C CYS A 232 25.88 9.92 0.23
N ASP A 233 25.95 8.60 0.02
CA ASP A 233 27.16 7.95 -0.48
C ASP A 233 27.37 8.24 -1.97
N SER A 234 28.30 9.14 -2.27
CA SER A 234 28.69 9.51 -3.63
C SER A 234 29.39 8.38 -4.39
N GLN A 235 29.95 7.36 -3.72
CA GLN A 235 30.52 6.20 -4.37
C GLN A 235 29.44 5.31 -4.99
N PHE A 236 28.31 5.12 -4.29
CA PHE A 236 27.19 4.32 -4.79
C PHE A 236 26.22 5.12 -5.67
N TYR A 237 25.98 6.40 -5.35
CA TYR A 237 24.95 7.22 -6.02
C TYR A 237 25.53 8.31 -6.95
N SER A 238 26.86 8.48 -7.01
CA SER A 238 27.52 9.45 -7.87
C SER A 238 26.91 10.85 -7.74
N THR A 239 26.69 11.56 -8.86
CA THR A 239 26.07 12.89 -8.89
C THR A 239 24.61 12.92 -8.43
N ALA A 240 23.97 11.75 -8.26
CA ALA A 240 22.63 11.71 -7.70
C ALA A 240 22.65 11.86 -6.18
N ALA A 241 23.73 11.42 -5.51
CA ALA A 241 23.85 11.39 -4.05
C ALA A 241 23.38 12.69 -3.40
N ARG A 242 22.64 12.55 -2.31
CA ARG A 242 22.19 13.72 -1.53
C ARG A 242 23.35 14.30 -0.76
N LYS A 243 23.38 15.62 -0.61
CA LYS A 243 24.30 16.22 0.35
C LYS A 243 23.69 16.16 1.75
N PRO A 244 24.48 15.85 2.79
CA PRO A 244 24.01 15.97 4.16
C PRO A 244 23.42 17.35 4.43
N GLY A 245 22.27 17.40 5.10
CA GLY A 245 21.57 18.65 5.43
C GLY A 245 20.73 19.24 4.29
N GLU A 246 20.71 18.64 3.10
CA GLU A 246 19.75 19.06 2.06
C GLU A 246 18.31 18.70 2.47
N PRO A 247 17.32 19.55 2.22
CA PRO A 247 15.94 19.22 2.57
C PRO A 247 15.43 18.01 1.78
N LEU A 248 14.69 17.12 2.42
CA LEU A 248 14.07 15.94 1.78
C LEU A 248 13.00 16.35 0.75
N PHE A 249 12.27 17.41 1.05
CA PHE A 249 11.15 17.95 0.28
C PHE A 249 11.27 19.45 0.06
N HIS A 250 10.71 19.94 -1.04
CA HIS A 250 10.51 21.37 -1.22
C HIS A 250 9.49 21.88 -0.20
N TYR A 251 9.79 23.02 0.43
CA TYR A 251 8.89 23.64 1.39
C TYR A 251 7.50 23.91 0.80
N SER A 252 6.46 23.45 1.48
CA SER A 252 5.07 23.71 1.15
C SER A 252 4.19 23.65 2.41
N GLU A 253 2.93 24.11 2.30
CA GLU A 253 1.95 23.92 3.37
C GLU A 253 1.67 22.44 3.64
N ASP A 254 1.60 21.63 2.59
CA ASP A 254 1.39 20.19 2.69
C ASP A 254 2.55 19.48 3.42
N VAL A 255 3.79 19.91 3.19
CA VAL A 255 4.96 19.40 3.94
C VAL A 255 4.84 19.73 5.42
N ARG A 256 4.48 20.99 5.77
CA ARG A 256 4.25 21.38 7.17
C ARG A 256 3.07 20.65 7.81
N ASN A 257 2.04 20.32 7.01
CA ASN A 257 0.88 19.59 7.49
C ASN A 257 1.17 18.12 7.79
N ILE A 258 2.28 17.56 7.30
CA ILE A 258 2.67 16.18 7.61
C ILE A 258 3.85 16.08 8.57
N GLU A 259 4.68 17.12 8.65
CA GLU A 259 5.84 17.18 9.53
C GLU A 259 5.46 16.83 10.99
N GLY A 260 6.12 15.81 11.54
CA GLY A 260 5.91 15.36 12.93
C GLY A 260 4.59 14.63 13.22
N ARG A 261 3.74 14.36 12.21
CA ARG A 261 2.54 13.54 12.37
C ARG A 261 2.88 12.06 12.37
N ARG A 262 2.63 11.40 13.49
CA ARG A 262 2.85 9.95 13.63
C ARG A 262 1.74 9.12 12.98
N PHE A 263 2.10 8.34 11.98
CA PHE A 263 1.23 7.35 11.36
C PHE A 263 1.63 5.93 11.82
N ASN A 264 0.65 5.08 12.14
CA ASN A 264 0.95 3.69 12.50
C ASN A 264 1.32 2.86 11.26
N TYR A 265 0.66 3.14 10.13
CA TYR A 265 0.81 2.40 8.89
C TYR A 265 0.88 3.32 7.67
N THR A 266 1.69 2.93 6.69
CA THR A 266 1.69 3.48 5.34
C THR A 266 1.16 2.44 4.36
N LEU A 267 0.12 2.78 3.61
CA LEU A 267 -0.28 2.02 2.42
C LEU A 267 0.44 2.62 1.22
N VAL A 268 1.48 1.93 0.73
CA VAL A 268 2.27 2.36 -0.43
C VAL A 268 1.52 2.00 -1.70
N LEU A 269 1.26 3.00 -2.53
CA LEU A 269 0.44 2.93 -3.74
C LEU A 269 1.23 3.49 -4.92
N ASP A 270 1.15 2.78 -6.05
CA ASP A 270 1.60 3.31 -7.33
C ASP A 270 0.53 4.22 -7.93
N SER A 271 0.90 5.03 -8.93
CA SER A 271 0.01 6.01 -9.57
C SER A 271 -1.26 5.38 -10.18
N ASP A 272 -1.16 4.14 -10.65
CA ASP A 272 -2.26 3.36 -11.25
C ASP A 272 -3.02 2.49 -10.22
N THR A 273 -2.63 2.53 -8.94
CA THR A 273 -3.24 1.67 -7.92
C THR A 273 -4.57 2.24 -7.45
N ARG A 274 -5.63 1.45 -7.61
CA ARG A 274 -6.96 1.77 -7.09
C ARG A 274 -7.18 1.16 -5.71
N VAL A 275 -7.72 1.94 -4.79
CA VAL A 275 -8.15 1.46 -3.46
C VAL A 275 -9.66 1.53 -3.38
N GLY A 276 -10.28 0.37 -3.18
CA GLY A 276 -11.72 0.28 -2.99
C GLY A 276 -12.19 0.97 -1.70
N LYS A 277 -13.47 1.31 -1.70
CA LYS A 277 -14.15 1.92 -0.55
C LYS A 277 -14.04 1.04 0.70
N ALA A 278 -13.76 1.67 1.84
CA ALA A 278 -13.55 1.06 3.16
C ALA A 278 -12.40 0.04 3.27
N ILE A 279 -11.57 -0.14 2.25
CA ILE A 279 -10.43 -1.06 2.32
C ILE A 279 -9.44 -0.61 3.39
N ALA A 280 -9.19 0.70 3.52
CA ALA A 280 -8.30 1.24 4.55
C ALA A 280 -8.73 0.81 5.96
N PHE A 281 -10.02 0.94 6.28
CA PHE A 281 -10.56 0.55 7.57
C PHE A 281 -10.48 -0.97 7.79
N ASN A 282 -10.75 -1.77 6.77
CA ASN A 282 -10.61 -3.22 6.86
C ASN A 282 -9.15 -3.63 7.12
N LEU A 283 -8.19 -2.96 6.48
CA LEU A 283 -6.76 -3.21 6.72
C LEU A 283 -6.37 -2.82 8.15
N LEU A 284 -6.85 -1.69 8.65
CA LEU A 284 -6.62 -1.29 10.04
C LEU A 284 -7.24 -2.27 11.04
N ASP A 285 -8.45 -2.78 10.76
CA ASP A 285 -9.12 -3.75 11.62
C ASP A 285 -8.37 -5.10 11.67
N ILE A 286 -7.80 -5.51 10.53
CA ILE A 286 -6.92 -6.69 10.43
C ILE A 286 -5.62 -6.45 11.20
N ALA A 287 -5.00 -5.29 11.01
CA ALA A 287 -3.75 -4.92 11.69
C ALA A 287 -3.92 -4.87 13.21
N ALA A 288 -5.04 -4.31 13.69
CA ALA A 288 -5.38 -4.29 15.11
C ALA A 288 -5.55 -5.70 15.69
N ALA A 289 -6.05 -6.66 14.90
CA ALA A 289 -6.23 -8.04 15.34
C ALA A 289 -4.97 -8.91 15.25
N ASN A 290 -3.95 -8.46 14.52
CA ASN A 290 -2.71 -9.19 14.28
C ASN A 290 -1.50 -8.25 14.44
N PRO A 291 -1.31 -7.61 15.61
CA PRO A 291 -0.28 -6.58 15.80
C PRO A 291 1.14 -7.12 15.58
N GLU A 292 1.37 -8.41 15.82
CA GLU A 292 2.65 -9.08 15.58
C GLU A 292 2.96 -9.36 14.10
N SER A 293 1.94 -9.32 13.26
CA SER A 293 2.05 -9.60 11.82
C SER A 293 2.11 -8.32 10.97
N GLY A 294 1.94 -7.14 11.59
CA GLY A 294 2.01 -5.85 10.92
C GLY A 294 3.45 -5.38 10.74
N ILE A 295 3.82 -4.96 9.54
CA ILE A 295 4.97 -4.08 9.35
C ILE A 295 4.49 -2.69 9.75
N ILE A 296 4.86 -2.28 10.96
CA ILE A 296 4.66 -0.92 11.48
C ILE A 296 5.57 0.01 10.65
N GLN A 297 5.34 1.32 10.70
CA GLN A 297 6.19 2.32 10.07
C GLN A 297 7.33 2.78 11.04
N PRO A 298 8.42 2.00 11.30
CA PRO A 298 9.52 2.52 12.09
C PRO A 298 10.29 3.54 11.26
N ALA A 299 10.60 4.69 11.84
CA ALA A 299 11.64 5.53 11.28
C ALA A 299 12.98 4.78 11.36
N ILE A 300 13.67 4.67 10.23
CA ILE A 300 15.02 4.11 10.18
C ILE A 300 15.98 5.22 10.59
N PHE A 301 16.25 5.31 11.89
CA PHE A 301 17.36 6.09 12.41
C PHE A 301 18.63 5.25 12.26
N LEU A 302 19.53 5.69 11.39
CA LEU A 302 20.85 5.09 11.27
C LEU A 302 21.78 5.81 12.26
N ASP A 303 21.92 5.24 13.46
CA ASP A 303 22.95 5.69 14.41
C ASP A 303 24.33 5.42 13.81
N CYS A 304 25.07 6.49 13.54
CA CYS A 304 26.46 6.40 13.11
C CYS A 304 27.33 6.08 14.33
N ILE A 305 27.49 4.79 14.65
CA ILE A 305 28.21 4.32 15.85
C ILE A 305 29.72 4.61 15.76
N ASN A 306 30.32 4.56 14.56
CA ASN A 306 31.71 4.95 14.35
C ASN A 306 31.81 6.25 13.57
N LYS A 307 32.72 7.13 14.03
CA LYS A 307 33.18 8.31 13.26
C LYS A 307 33.77 7.96 11.89
N THR A 308 33.97 6.69 11.56
CA THR A 308 34.50 6.21 10.28
C THR A 308 33.43 5.68 9.33
N ASP A 309 32.21 5.42 9.79
CA ASP A 309 31.16 4.83 8.94
C ASP A 309 30.48 5.89 8.02
N THR A 310 30.85 7.16 8.18
CA THR A 310 30.45 8.30 7.33
C THR A 310 31.63 9.15 6.84
N LEU A 311 32.88 8.68 6.96
CA LEU A 311 34.05 9.45 6.51
C LEU A 311 34.23 9.39 4.97
N LEU A 312 33.35 10.12 4.29
CA LEU A 312 33.65 10.98 3.15
C LEU A 312 32.62 12.12 3.12
N CYS A 313 32.50 12.87 4.22
CA CYS A 313 31.85 14.18 4.27
C CYS A 313 32.67 15.12 5.18
N ILE A 314 33.82 15.57 4.67
CA ILE A 314 34.42 16.88 4.96
C ILE A 314 34.68 17.53 3.60
#